data_AF-M3DPZ0-F1
#
_entry.id   AF-M3DPZ0-F1
#
_cell.length_a   1.000
_cell.length_b   1.000
_cell.length_c   1.000
_cell.angle_alpha   90.00
_cell.angle_beta   90.00
_cell.angle_gamma   90.00
#
_symmetry.space_group_name_H-M   'P 1'
#
loop_
_entity.id
_entity.type
_entity.pdbx_description
1 polymer ?
#
loop_
_entity_poly.entity_id
_entity_poly.type
_entity_poly.pdbx_seq_one_letter_code
_entity_poly.pdbx_strand_id
1 'polypeptide(L)'
;MNFQIDPIRFTKREEAIKIWLSKNNADSFLIQAENLLATLPSEQIENEFFSGIERGIKFCNENETIYSEILKKFKSVKALDFQWYFDGNTSDVAFAYALDSCKGFGNISGTDLGPREIPGIESDLKHGYLVYEDFSSIPVHHSINSYVENLQNPVRESIDEDRISSEVEVLLLDLFQIWNYKIAYEVCKRISDWEGLKKRSPFWVTMTRHDRWSVPIFLIDKNL
;
A
#
# COMPACT_ATOMS: atom_id res chain seq x y z
N MET A 1 -2.03 -22.29 10.91
CA MET A 1 -1.59 -20.96 11.38
C MET A 1 -2.50 -19.95 10.73
N ASN A 2 -3.33 -19.26 11.51
CA ASN A 2 -4.15 -18.17 11.02
C ASN A 2 -3.22 -17.00 10.71
N PHE A 3 -3.18 -16.58 9.46
CA PHE A 3 -2.50 -15.36 9.08
C PHE A 3 -3.28 -14.19 9.68
N GLN A 4 -2.71 -13.56 10.71
CA GLN A 4 -3.19 -12.27 11.19
C GLN A 4 -2.32 -11.21 10.54
N ILE A 5 -2.93 -10.32 9.75
CA ILE A 5 -2.30 -9.08 9.32
C ILE A 5 -1.92 -8.33 10.58
N ASP A 6 -0.66 -8.45 11.01
CA ASP A 6 -0.15 -7.69 12.14
C ASP A 6 0.24 -6.29 11.64
N PRO A 7 -0.55 -5.24 11.92
CA PRO A 7 -0.22 -3.88 11.47
C PRO A 7 1.08 -3.36 12.06
N ILE A 8 1.57 -3.97 13.16
CA ILE A 8 2.86 -3.63 13.78
C ILE A 8 3.99 -3.80 12.76
N ARG A 9 3.84 -4.59 11.67
CA ARG A 9 4.86 -4.69 10.62
C ARG A 9 5.19 -3.34 9.96
N PHE A 10 4.20 -2.46 9.76
CA PHE A 10 4.44 -1.15 9.15
C PHE A 10 5.29 -0.29 10.08
N THR A 11 4.95 -0.27 11.38
CA THR A 11 5.74 0.42 12.41
C THR A 11 7.14 -0.20 12.54
N LYS A 12 7.27 -1.53 12.54
CA LYS A 12 8.58 -2.22 12.63
C LYS A 12 9.48 -1.86 11.46
N ARG A 13 8.94 -1.82 10.24
CA ARG A 13 9.69 -1.44 9.05
C ARG A 13 10.06 0.03 9.06
N GLU A 14 9.11 0.92 9.36
CA GLU A 14 9.35 2.36 9.53
C GLU A 14 10.49 2.62 10.52
N GLU A 15 10.42 2.08 11.74
CA GLU A 15 11.45 2.28 12.76
C GLU A 15 12.81 1.69 12.35
N ALA A 16 12.82 0.52 11.70
CA ALA A 16 14.06 -0.06 11.18
C ALA A 16 14.69 0.81 10.08
N ILE A 17 13.88 1.39 9.19
CA ILE A 17 14.34 2.34 8.17
C ILE A 17 14.95 3.57 8.83
N LYS A 18 14.27 4.17 9.81
CA LYS A 18 14.76 5.35 10.53
C LYS A 18 16.13 5.10 11.16
N ILE A 19 16.24 3.98 11.90
CA ILE A 19 17.51 3.57 12.53
C ILE A 19 18.60 3.36 11.47
N TRP A 20 18.26 2.75 10.34
CA TRP A 20 19.22 2.49 9.27
C TRP A 20 19.70 3.78 8.62
N LEU A 21 18.79 4.70 8.28
CA LEU A 21 19.13 6.00 7.68
C LEU A 21 20.06 6.81 8.58
N SER A 22 19.78 6.85 9.89
CA SER A 22 20.65 7.52 10.87
C SER A 22 22.05 6.91 10.96
N LYS A 23 22.17 5.59 10.80
CA LYS A 23 23.48 4.92 10.81
C LYS A 23 24.28 5.10 9.52
N ASN A 24 23.64 5.55 8.45
CA ASN A 24 24.21 5.63 7.10
C ASN A 24 24.28 7.07 6.58
N ASN A 25 24.57 8.02 7.48
CA ASN A 25 24.79 9.44 7.17
C ASN A 25 23.61 10.13 6.46
N ALA A 26 22.38 9.63 6.62
CA ALA A 26 21.18 10.17 5.98
C ALA A 26 20.23 10.89 6.96
N ASP A 27 20.68 11.22 8.18
CA ASP A 27 19.87 11.89 9.21
C ASP A 27 19.20 13.18 8.71
N SER A 28 19.93 14.01 7.96
CA SER A 28 19.39 15.27 7.43
C SER A 28 18.22 15.04 6.46
N PHE A 29 18.26 13.95 5.69
CA PHE A 29 17.17 13.58 4.78
C PHE A 29 16.02 12.92 5.53
N LEU A 30 16.31 12.14 6.57
CA LEU A 30 15.29 11.57 7.45
C LEU A 30 14.48 12.68 8.12
N ILE A 31 15.14 13.68 8.72
CA ILE A 31 14.47 14.83 9.36
C ILE A 31 13.58 15.57 8.35
N GLN A 32 14.07 15.77 7.13
CA GLN A 32 13.28 16.40 6.06
C GLN A 32 12.06 15.54 5.68
N ALA A 33 12.21 14.23 5.52
CA ALA A 33 11.11 13.32 5.22
C ALA A 33 10.04 13.33 6.33
N GLU A 34 10.46 13.29 7.60
CA GLU A 34 9.53 13.35 8.73
C GLU A 34 8.77 14.68 8.79
N ASN A 35 9.45 15.80 8.53
CA ASN A 35 8.81 17.11 8.45
C ASN A 35 7.80 17.18 7.30
N LEU A 36 8.17 16.70 6.11
CA LEU A 36 7.27 16.67 4.95
C LEU A 36 6.00 15.86 5.28
N LEU A 37 6.17 14.65 5.80
CA LEU A 37 5.05 13.78 6.19
C LEU A 37 4.18 14.41 7.29
N ALA A 38 4.77 15.12 8.25
CA ALA A 38 4.05 15.80 9.32
C ALA A 38 3.24 17.01 8.83
N THR A 39 3.61 17.61 7.70
CA THR A 39 2.92 18.77 7.11
C THR A 39 1.80 18.41 6.14
N LEU A 40 1.68 17.13 5.76
CA LEU A 40 0.58 16.68 4.90
C LEU A 40 -0.77 16.87 5.59
N PRO A 41 -1.84 17.25 4.86
CA PRO A 41 -3.19 17.45 5.43
C PRO A 41 -3.84 16.09 5.77
N SER A 42 -3.37 15.44 6.84
CA SER A 42 -3.67 14.05 7.15
C SER A 42 -5.16 13.75 7.28
N GLU A 43 -5.94 14.64 7.90
CA GLU A 43 -7.39 14.47 8.05
C GLU A 43 -8.13 14.46 6.70
N GLN A 44 -7.78 15.40 5.80
CA GLN A 44 -8.36 15.44 4.45
C GLN A 44 -8.02 14.16 3.68
N ILE A 45 -6.73 13.80 3.67
CA ILE A 45 -6.24 12.62 2.97
C ILE A 45 -6.91 11.35 3.52
N GLU A 46 -7.03 11.22 4.83
CA GLU A 46 -7.69 10.10 5.49
C GLU A 46 -9.18 9.99 5.11
N ASN A 47 -9.89 11.11 4.98
CA ASN A 47 -11.28 11.14 4.51
C ASN A 47 -11.41 10.71 3.03
N GLU A 48 -10.44 11.09 2.20
CA GLU A 48 -10.37 10.66 0.80
C GLU A 48 -10.06 9.15 0.69
N PHE A 49 -9.13 8.63 1.50
CA PHE A 49 -8.90 7.19 1.63
C PHE A 49 -10.17 6.47 2.10
N PHE A 50 -10.86 6.98 3.12
CA PHE A 50 -12.13 6.41 3.60
C PHE A 50 -13.16 6.32 2.48
N SER A 51 -13.39 7.42 1.78
CA SER A 51 -14.36 7.47 0.67
C SER A 51 -13.96 6.52 -0.46
N GLY A 52 -12.68 6.43 -0.80
CA GLY A 52 -12.16 5.55 -1.84
C GLY A 52 -12.30 4.07 -1.50
N ILE A 53 -11.90 3.68 -0.30
CA ILE A 53 -11.97 2.29 0.17
C ILE A 53 -13.43 1.87 0.34
N GLU A 54 -14.28 2.72 0.93
CA GLU A 54 -15.71 2.43 1.10
C GLU A 54 -16.43 2.22 -0.24
N ARG A 55 -16.20 3.10 -1.23
CA ARG A 55 -16.72 2.91 -2.59
C ARG A 55 -16.24 1.59 -3.21
N GLY A 56 -14.96 1.27 -3.02
CA GLY A 56 -14.38 0.03 -3.52
C GLY A 56 -15.03 -1.22 -2.93
N ILE A 57 -15.32 -1.19 -1.63
CA ILE A 57 -15.98 -2.26 -0.89
C ILE A 57 -17.44 -2.41 -1.33
N LYS A 58 -18.19 -1.31 -1.41
CA LYS A 58 -19.59 -1.30 -1.89
C LYS A 58 -19.67 -1.92 -3.28
N PHE A 59 -18.79 -1.52 -4.18
CA PHE A 59 -18.68 -2.11 -5.51
C PHE A 59 -18.36 -3.61 -5.48
N CYS A 60 -17.50 -4.09 -4.58
CA CYS A 60 -17.22 -5.52 -4.45
C CYS A 60 -18.36 -6.31 -3.79
N ASN A 61 -19.22 -5.62 -3.04
CA ASN A 61 -20.33 -6.21 -2.29
C ASN A 61 -21.60 -6.33 -3.13
N GLU A 62 -22.08 -5.21 -3.66
CA GLU A 62 -23.43 -4.99 -4.22
C GLU A 62 -23.65 -5.64 -5.59
N ASN A 63 -22.58 -6.16 -6.19
CA ASN A 63 -22.45 -6.20 -7.63
C ASN A 63 -22.42 -7.66 -8.10
N GLU A 64 -23.41 -8.46 -7.70
CA GLU A 64 -23.62 -9.80 -8.31
C GLU A 64 -24.44 -9.70 -9.61
N THR A 65 -25.11 -8.57 -9.85
CA THR A 65 -26.15 -8.42 -10.87
C THR A 65 -25.80 -7.51 -12.05
N ILE A 66 -24.83 -6.59 -11.94
CA ILE A 66 -24.54 -5.60 -12.99
C ILE A 66 -23.61 -6.16 -14.08
N TYR A 67 -22.95 -7.28 -13.82
CA TYR A 67 -21.88 -7.70 -14.71
C TYR A 67 -22.29 -8.70 -15.78
N SER A 68 -21.80 -8.40 -16.98
CA SER A 68 -22.00 -9.13 -18.23
C SER A 68 -21.54 -10.59 -18.16
N GLU A 69 -21.74 -11.32 -19.26
CA GLU A 69 -21.43 -12.75 -19.41
C GLU A 69 -20.01 -13.16 -18.98
N ILE A 70 -19.05 -12.21 -18.91
CA ILE A 70 -17.69 -12.42 -18.41
C ILE A 70 -17.70 -12.86 -16.94
N LEU A 71 -18.59 -12.33 -16.10
CA LEU A 71 -18.66 -12.66 -14.68
C LEU A 71 -19.52 -13.89 -14.37
N LYS A 72 -20.30 -14.41 -15.33
CA LYS A 72 -20.84 -15.79 -15.23
C LYS A 72 -19.70 -16.81 -15.05
N LYS A 73 -18.49 -16.49 -15.52
CA LYS A 73 -17.29 -17.33 -15.38
C LYS A 73 -16.60 -17.17 -14.02
N PHE A 74 -16.71 -16.01 -13.38
CA PHE A 74 -16.02 -15.69 -12.12
C PHE A 74 -17.04 -15.62 -10.96
N LYS A 75 -17.09 -16.67 -10.13
CA LYS A 75 -18.16 -16.87 -9.13
C LYS A 75 -18.27 -15.76 -8.06
N SER A 76 -17.23 -14.94 -7.84
CA SER A 76 -17.23 -13.86 -6.85
C SER A 76 -15.92 -13.07 -6.87
N VAL A 77 -15.96 -11.77 -6.56
CA VAL A 77 -14.77 -10.99 -6.20
C VAL A 77 -14.22 -11.46 -4.84
N LYS A 78 -12.91 -11.63 -4.74
CA LYS A 78 -12.18 -12.13 -3.56
C LYS A 78 -11.06 -11.22 -3.10
N ALA A 79 -10.67 -10.24 -3.88
CA ALA A 79 -9.74 -9.22 -3.45
C ALA A 79 -10.05 -7.88 -4.12
N LEU A 80 -9.70 -6.82 -3.40
CA LEU A 80 -9.68 -5.44 -3.82
C LEU A 80 -8.23 -4.97 -3.72
N ASP A 81 -7.61 -4.67 -4.85
CA ASP A 81 -6.24 -4.18 -4.90
C ASP A 81 -6.21 -2.73 -5.37
N PHE A 82 -5.51 -1.86 -4.65
CA PHE A 82 -5.27 -0.49 -5.08
C PHE A 82 -3.86 -0.38 -5.67
N GLN A 83 -3.77 -0.06 -6.97
CA GLN A 83 -2.50 -0.04 -7.69
C GLN A 83 -2.14 1.34 -8.20
N TRP A 84 -0.86 1.70 -8.14
CA TRP A 84 -0.34 2.95 -8.71
C TRP A 84 1.04 2.73 -9.34
N TYR A 85 1.30 3.52 -10.38
CA TYR A 85 2.58 3.52 -11.09
C TYR A 85 3.51 4.60 -10.55
N PHE A 86 4.80 4.28 -10.43
CA PHE A 86 5.84 5.21 -10.04
C PHE A 86 7.14 4.86 -10.76
N ASP A 87 7.57 5.71 -11.68
CA ASP A 87 8.80 5.55 -12.48
C ASP A 87 9.95 6.45 -12.02
N GLY A 88 9.82 7.03 -10.83
CA GLY A 88 10.75 8.03 -10.33
C GLY A 88 10.29 9.47 -10.56
N ASN A 89 9.13 9.72 -11.17
CA ASN A 89 8.49 11.04 -11.23
C ASN A 89 7.26 11.12 -10.32
N THR A 90 6.48 12.20 -10.44
CA THR A 90 5.21 12.33 -9.74
C THR A 90 4.28 11.15 -10.07
N SER A 91 3.56 10.69 -9.05
CA SER A 91 2.55 9.63 -9.13
C SER A 91 1.16 10.24 -9.24
N ASP A 92 0.23 9.47 -9.80
CA ASP A 92 -1.21 9.69 -9.69
C ASP A 92 -1.78 8.91 -8.49
N VAL A 93 -3.10 8.99 -8.30
CA VAL A 93 -3.88 8.16 -7.37
C VAL A 93 -3.65 6.66 -7.62
N ALA A 94 -3.94 5.84 -6.60
CA ALA A 94 -4.00 4.40 -6.80
C ALA A 94 -5.43 3.99 -7.20
N PHE A 95 -5.57 3.33 -8.33
CA PHE A 95 -6.86 2.86 -8.86
C PHE A 95 -7.23 1.49 -8.28
N ALA A 96 -8.53 1.24 -8.14
CA ALA A 96 -9.08 0.02 -7.57
C ALA A 96 -9.28 -1.07 -8.63
N TYR A 97 -8.82 -2.28 -8.31
CA TYR A 97 -8.93 -3.48 -9.13
C TYR A 97 -9.63 -4.59 -8.34
N ALA A 98 -10.72 -5.11 -8.89
CA ALA A 98 -11.47 -6.23 -8.34
C ALA A 98 -10.92 -7.53 -8.94
N LEU A 99 -10.65 -8.51 -8.08
CA LEU A 99 -9.96 -9.75 -8.47
C LEU A 99 -10.76 -10.99 -8.04
N ASP A 100 -10.74 -12.04 -8.86
CA ASP A 100 -11.54 -13.26 -8.63
C ASP A 100 -10.97 -14.19 -7.54
N SER A 101 -9.70 -14.00 -7.19
CA SER A 101 -8.98 -14.78 -6.20
C SER A 101 -7.76 -14.02 -5.70
N CYS A 102 -7.30 -14.39 -4.51
CA CYS A 102 -6.00 -14.01 -3.97
C CYS A 102 -5.47 -15.21 -3.17
N LYS A 103 -4.31 -15.73 -3.57
CA LYS A 103 -3.73 -16.97 -3.04
C LYS A 103 -2.36 -16.71 -2.46
N GLY A 104 -2.05 -17.32 -1.33
CA GLY A 104 -0.74 -17.21 -0.69
C GLY A 104 -0.86 -17.67 0.75
N PHE A 105 0.27 -17.84 1.42
CA PHE A 105 0.27 -18.04 2.87
C PHE A 105 0.25 -16.70 3.62
N GLY A 106 0.30 -15.58 2.88
CA GLY A 106 0.48 -14.26 3.46
C GLY A 106 1.90 -14.08 4.01
N ASN A 107 2.84 -14.95 3.62
CA ASN A 107 4.20 -14.85 4.15
C ASN A 107 4.78 -13.53 3.64
N ILE A 108 5.49 -12.83 4.53
CA ILE A 108 6.25 -11.66 4.14
C ILE A 108 7.31 -12.14 3.16
N SER A 109 7.28 -11.61 1.95
CA SER A 109 8.26 -11.97 0.94
C SER A 109 9.60 -11.32 1.29
N GLY A 110 10.70 -12.03 1.01
CA GLY A 110 12.05 -11.45 1.13
C GLY A 110 12.39 -10.46 0.01
N THR A 111 11.39 -9.90 -0.69
CA THR A 111 11.54 -9.11 -1.91
C THR A 111 11.50 -7.61 -1.69
N ASP A 112 11.30 -7.18 -0.44
CA ASP A 112 11.36 -5.76 -0.12
C ASP A 112 12.72 -5.18 -0.46
N LEU A 113 12.72 -4.06 -1.19
CA LEU A 113 13.95 -3.36 -1.53
C LEU A 113 14.61 -2.81 -0.27
N GLY A 114 15.95 -2.79 -0.31
CA GLY A 114 16.80 -2.25 0.73
C GLY A 114 17.63 -3.30 1.47
N PRO A 115 18.34 -2.87 2.53
CA PRO A 115 19.18 -3.71 3.36
C PRO A 115 18.45 -4.90 3.98
N ARG A 116 19.12 -6.05 4.06
CA ARG A 116 18.54 -7.34 4.53
C ARG A 116 18.04 -7.30 5.97
N GLU A 117 18.58 -6.40 6.79
CA GLU A 117 18.22 -6.22 8.19
C GLU A 117 16.88 -5.49 8.39
N ILE A 118 16.34 -4.85 7.35
CA ILE A 118 15.05 -4.16 7.44
C ILE A 118 13.92 -5.18 7.21
N PRO A 119 12.97 -5.31 8.14
CA PRO A 119 11.89 -6.28 8.01
C PRO A 119 10.98 -5.91 6.83
N GLY A 120 10.52 -6.93 6.12
CA GLY A 120 9.61 -6.75 5.00
C GLY A 120 8.15 -6.45 5.41
N ILE A 121 7.39 -5.91 4.47
CA ILE A 121 5.95 -5.66 4.52
C ILE A 121 5.20 -6.19 3.29
N GLU A 122 5.92 -6.48 2.20
CA GLU A 122 5.40 -7.13 1.00
C GLU A 122 5.06 -8.59 1.26
N SER A 123 4.14 -9.15 0.46
CA SER A 123 3.72 -10.53 0.63
C SER A 123 3.70 -11.33 -0.65
N ASP A 124 3.92 -12.64 -0.54
CA ASP A 124 3.81 -13.64 -1.60
C ASP A 124 2.37 -13.86 -2.13
N LEU A 125 1.46 -12.95 -1.82
CA LEU A 125 0.09 -12.97 -2.33
C LEU A 125 0.09 -12.92 -3.86
N LYS A 126 -0.61 -13.88 -4.44
CA LYS A 126 -0.84 -14.02 -5.87
C LYS A 126 -2.28 -13.63 -6.17
N HIS A 127 -2.44 -12.45 -6.74
CA HIS A 127 -3.70 -11.99 -7.30
C HIS A 127 -4.15 -12.90 -8.45
N GLY A 128 -5.45 -13.13 -8.49
CA GLY A 128 -6.13 -13.89 -9.52
C GLY A 128 -6.37 -13.09 -10.79
N TYR A 129 -7.41 -13.47 -11.52
CA TYR A 129 -7.81 -12.75 -12.72
C TYR A 129 -8.52 -11.45 -12.37
N LEU A 130 -8.23 -10.42 -13.17
CA LEU A 130 -8.94 -9.16 -13.16
C LEU A 130 -10.42 -9.40 -13.48
N VAL A 131 -11.27 -8.90 -12.60
CA VAL A 131 -12.73 -8.89 -12.76
C VAL A 131 -13.18 -7.54 -13.29
N TYR A 132 -12.67 -6.45 -12.70
CA TYR A 132 -12.99 -5.08 -13.08
C TYR A 132 -11.92 -4.11 -12.57
N GLU A 133 -11.69 -3.01 -13.27
CA GLU A 133 -10.67 -2.00 -12.95
C GLU A 133 -11.26 -0.59 -12.87
N ASP A 134 -10.51 0.33 -12.24
CA ASP A 134 -10.71 1.78 -12.24
C ASP A 134 -12.09 2.28 -11.73
N PHE A 135 -12.70 1.56 -10.79
CA PHE A 135 -14.02 1.90 -10.23
C PHE A 135 -13.97 2.73 -8.93
N SER A 136 -12.78 2.86 -8.33
CA SER A 136 -12.51 3.71 -7.19
C SER A 136 -11.03 4.08 -7.19
N SER A 137 -10.63 5.03 -6.33
CA SER A 137 -9.25 5.43 -6.16
C SER A 137 -8.96 5.92 -4.75
N ILE A 138 -7.68 5.85 -4.35
CA ILE A 138 -7.17 6.38 -3.08
C ILE A 138 -5.96 7.31 -3.33
N PRO A 139 -5.77 8.37 -2.52
CA PRO A 139 -4.86 9.46 -2.85
C PRO A 139 -3.41 9.21 -2.36
N VAL A 140 -2.75 8.17 -2.88
CA VAL A 140 -1.34 7.89 -2.55
C VAL A 140 -0.37 8.97 -3.06
N HIS A 141 -0.78 9.75 -4.07
CA HIS A 141 0.05 10.75 -4.73
C HIS A 141 0.48 11.89 -3.81
N HIS A 142 -0.29 12.25 -2.78
CA HIS A 142 0.08 13.39 -1.91
C HIS A 142 1.42 13.17 -1.22
N SER A 143 1.62 12.00 -0.61
CA SER A 143 2.89 11.69 0.07
C SER A 143 4.00 11.43 -0.95
N ILE A 144 3.73 10.67 -2.01
CA ILE A 144 4.74 10.34 -3.03
C ILE A 144 5.24 11.59 -3.75
N ASN A 145 4.34 12.51 -4.14
CA ASN A 145 4.73 13.73 -4.83
C ASN A 145 5.44 14.70 -3.90
N SER A 146 5.09 14.72 -2.60
CA SER A 146 5.86 15.47 -1.61
C SER A 146 7.33 15.02 -1.55
N TYR A 147 7.59 13.71 -1.63
CA TYR A 147 8.95 13.18 -1.76
C TYR A 147 9.63 13.62 -3.07
N VAL A 148 8.96 13.43 -4.21
CA VAL A 148 9.52 13.75 -5.53
C VAL A 148 9.89 15.23 -5.64
N GLU A 149 8.98 16.10 -5.24
CA GLU A 149 9.11 17.55 -5.41
C GLU A 149 10.14 18.17 -4.46
N ASN A 150 10.31 17.61 -3.27
CA ASN A 150 11.07 18.27 -2.20
C ASN A 150 12.33 17.54 -1.76
N LEU A 151 12.43 16.22 -1.96
CA LEU A 151 13.49 15.40 -1.38
C LEU A 151 14.30 14.59 -2.39
N GLN A 152 13.69 14.16 -3.50
CA GLN A 152 14.33 13.25 -4.44
C GLN A 152 15.61 13.83 -5.07
N ASN A 153 15.56 15.06 -5.59
CA ASN A 153 16.73 15.66 -6.23
C ASN A 153 17.91 15.87 -5.25
N PRO A 154 17.72 16.48 -4.06
CA PRO A 154 18.79 16.59 -3.06
C PRO A 154 19.43 15.25 -2.66
N VAL A 155 18.63 14.19 -2.60
CA VAL A 155 19.12 12.83 -2.30
C VAL A 155 19.96 12.30 -3.46
N ARG A 156 19.47 12.42 -4.70
CA ARG A 156 20.22 11.99 -5.90
C ARG A 156 21.53 12.73 -6.06
N GLU A 157 21.54 14.05 -5.86
CA GLU A 157 22.78 14.86 -5.87
C GLU A 157 23.78 14.36 -4.83
N SER A 158 23.31 13.96 -3.64
CA SER A 158 24.19 13.43 -2.59
C SER A 158 24.68 12.01 -2.87
N ILE A 159 23.91 11.21 -3.62
CA ILE A 159 24.34 9.90 -4.13
C ILE A 159 25.40 10.09 -5.22
N ASP A 160 25.18 11.00 -6.17
CA ASP A 160 26.11 11.29 -7.26
C ASP A 160 27.46 11.83 -6.77
N GLU A 161 27.45 12.50 -5.61
CA GLU A 161 28.65 12.97 -4.91
C GLU A 161 29.26 11.93 -3.94
N ASP A 162 28.81 10.67 -3.99
CA ASP A 162 29.24 9.56 -3.13
C ASP A 162 29.13 9.86 -1.61
N ARG A 163 28.25 10.79 -1.21
CA ARG A 163 28.05 11.17 0.21
C ARG A 163 27.17 10.15 0.95
N ILE A 164 26.27 9.49 0.24
CA ILE A 164 25.33 8.49 0.77
C ILE A 164 25.12 7.34 -0.23
N SER A 165 24.67 6.18 0.28
CA SER A 165 24.32 5.01 -0.55
C SER A 165 23.02 5.24 -1.35
N SER A 166 22.92 4.65 -2.54
CA SER A 166 21.67 4.63 -3.33
C SER A 166 20.50 3.95 -2.62
N GLU A 167 20.77 3.10 -1.63
CA GLU A 167 19.74 2.51 -0.76
C GLU A 167 18.95 3.58 0.01
N VAL A 168 19.56 4.74 0.29
CA VAL A 168 18.89 5.85 0.98
C VAL A 168 17.69 6.36 0.17
N GLU A 169 17.82 6.49 -1.16
CA GLU A 169 16.71 6.93 -2.03
C GLU A 169 15.51 5.99 -1.91
N VAL A 170 15.79 4.69 -2.01
CA VAL A 170 14.78 3.63 -1.92
C VAL A 170 14.07 3.64 -0.57
N LEU A 171 14.83 3.72 0.52
CA LEU A 171 14.28 3.67 1.87
C LEU A 171 13.52 4.95 2.24
N LEU A 172 13.97 6.11 1.79
CA LEU A 172 13.22 7.36 1.98
C LEU A 172 11.88 7.30 1.28
N LEU A 173 11.84 6.92 0.00
CA LEU A 173 10.57 6.73 -0.72
C LEU A 173 9.65 5.72 -0.01
N ASP A 174 10.22 4.68 0.59
CA ASP A 174 9.47 3.66 1.31
C ASP A 174 8.79 4.21 2.57
N LEU A 175 9.37 5.21 3.26
CA LEU A 175 8.69 5.91 4.36
C LEU A 175 7.38 6.58 3.91
N PHE A 176 7.37 7.21 2.73
CA PHE A 176 6.17 7.85 2.18
C PHE A 176 5.13 6.80 1.75
N GLN A 177 5.56 5.65 1.23
CA GLN A 177 4.66 4.53 0.94
C GLN A 177 4.06 3.93 2.23
N ILE A 178 4.89 3.72 3.27
CA ILE A 178 4.44 3.21 4.58
C ILE A 178 3.43 4.15 5.22
N TRP A 179 3.60 5.48 5.07
CA TRP A 179 2.62 6.45 5.53
C TRP A 179 1.23 6.21 4.91
N ASN A 180 1.16 5.96 3.60
CA ASN A 180 -0.09 5.60 2.92
C ASN A 180 -0.68 4.28 3.45
N TYR A 181 0.16 3.25 3.66
CA TYR A 181 -0.30 1.93 4.16
C TYR A 181 -0.90 2.03 5.57
N LYS A 182 -0.31 2.84 6.45
CA LYS A 182 -0.79 3.06 7.82
C LYS A 182 -2.17 3.72 7.80
N ILE A 183 -2.39 4.73 6.94
CA ILE A 183 -3.70 5.38 6.79
C ILE A 183 -4.73 4.40 6.25
N ALA A 184 -4.40 3.67 5.19
CA ALA A 184 -5.30 2.68 4.60
C ALA A 184 -5.72 1.62 5.62
N TYR A 185 -4.79 1.16 6.46
CA TYR A 185 -5.08 0.22 7.55
C TYR A 185 -6.08 0.79 8.57
N GLU A 186 -5.84 2.02 9.07
CA GLU A 186 -6.73 2.66 10.03
C GLU A 186 -8.11 3.00 9.46
N VAL A 187 -8.17 3.35 8.17
CA VAL A 187 -9.43 3.47 7.43
C VAL A 187 -10.17 2.14 7.36
N CYS A 188 -9.51 1.06 6.93
CA CYS A 188 -10.12 -0.26 6.84
C CYS A 188 -10.72 -0.73 8.16
N LYS A 189 -10.06 -0.46 9.29
CA LYS A 189 -10.59 -0.78 10.63
C LYS A 189 -11.92 -0.09 10.97
N ARG A 190 -12.16 1.10 10.41
CA ARG A 190 -13.33 1.93 10.73
C ARG A 190 -14.50 1.71 9.80
N ILE A 191 -14.27 1.14 8.62
CA ILE A 191 -15.35 0.83 7.69
C ILE A 191 -16.26 -0.21 8.33
N SER A 192 -17.55 0.09 8.40
CA SER A 192 -18.57 -0.79 8.99
C SER A 192 -19.20 -1.73 7.96
N ASP A 193 -19.08 -1.42 6.67
CA ASP A 193 -19.74 -2.13 5.55
C ASP A 193 -19.00 -3.41 5.10
N TRP A 194 -18.40 -4.13 6.04
CA TRP A 194 -17.72 -5.39 5.75
C TRP A 194 -18.66 -6.59 5.71
N GLU A 195 -19.90 -6.46 6.19
CA GLU A 195 -20.82 -7.60 6.39
C GLU A 195 -21.12 -8.35 5.09
N GLY A 196 -21.28 -7.63 3.99
CA GLY A 196 -21.49 -8.26 2.69
C GLY A 196 -20.26 -9.01 2.19
N LEU A 197 -19.07 -8.46 2.42
CA LEU A 197 -17.80 -9.13 2.09
C LEU A 197 -17.47 -10.30 3.00
N LYS A 198 -17.99 -10.37 4.24
CA LYS A 198 -17.86 -11.57 5.09
C LYS A 198 -18.34 -12.80 4.34
N LYS A 199 -19.46 -12.74 3.60
CA LYS A 199 -19.95 -13.87 2.78
C LYS A 199 -18.93 -14.36 1.75
N ARG A 200 -18.04 -13.48 1.31
CA ARG A 200 -16.96 -13.72 0.33
C ARG A 200 -15.62 -14.08 0.97
N SER A 201 -15.52 -14.21 2.29
CA SER A 201 -14.29 -14.58 3.01
C SER A 201 -13.55 -15.82 2.44
N PRO A 202 -12.20 -15.84 2.50
CA PRO A 202 -11.34 -14.70 2.82
C PRO A 202 -11.43 -13.63 1.72
N PHE A 203 -11.49 -12.36 2.12
CA PHE A 203 -11.45 -11.24 1.19
C PHE A 203 -10.30 -10.30 1.56
N TRP A 204 -9.45 -10.01 0.59
CA TRP A 204 -8.24 -9.22 0.78
C TRP A 204 -8.42 -7.79 0.31
N VAL A 205 -7.90 -6.85 1.08
CA VAL A 205 -7.60 -5.49 0.63
C VAL A 205 -6.09 -5.35 0.60
N THR A 206 -5.56 -5.05 -0.57
CA THR A 206 -4.12 -4.91 -0.83
C THR A 206 -3.83 -3.55 -1.48
N MET A 207 -2.58 -3.13 -1.37
CA MET A 207 -2.04 -1.98 -2.07
C MET A 207 -0.77 -2.42 -2.78
N THR A 208 -0.65 -2.10 -4.06
CA THR A 208 0.46 -2.57 -4.90
C THR A 208 1.03 -1.43 -5.73
N ARG A 209 2.27 -1.03 -5.44
CA ARG A 209 3.03 -0.23 -6.39
C ARG A 209 3.40 -1.12 -7.58
N HIS A 210 3.26 -0.63 -8.80
CA HIS A 210 3.74 -1.35 -9.97
C HIS A 210 5.22 -1.75 -9.80
N ASP A 211 5.57 -2.92 -10.35
CA ASP A 211 6.88 -3.57 -10.23
C ASP A 211 7.32 -3.95 -8.80
N ARG A 212 6.41 -3.88 -7.83
CA ARG A 212 6.60 -4.36 -6.46
C ARG A 212 5.59 -5.46 -6.14
N TRP A 213 5.87 -6.22 -5.08
CA TRP A 213 4.90 -7.20 -4.59
C TRP A 213 3.80 -6.49 -3.81
N SER A 214 2.64 -7.12 -3.74
CA SER A 214 1.48 -6.55 -3.06
C SER A 214 1.72 -6.46 -1.56
N VAL A 215 1.32 -5.33 -0.98
CA VAL A 215 1.28 -5.13 0.48
C VAL A 215 -0.14 -5.45 0.95
N PRO A 216 -0.34 -6.50 1.76
CA PRO A 216 -1.63 -6.75 2.39
C PRO A 216 -1.95 -5.57 3.31
N ILE A 217 -3.15 -5.00 3.20
CA ILE A 217 -3.62 -3.94 4.10
C ILE A 217 -4.62 -4.53 5.09
N PHE A 218 -5.61 -5.27 4.61
CA PHE A 218 -6.66 -5.83 5.45
C PHE A 218 -7.15 -7.19 4.94
N LEU A 219 -7.58 -8.04 5.87
CA LEU A 219 -8.12 -9.36 5.58
C LEU A 219 -9.45 -9.50 6.32
N ILE A 220 -10.50 -9.75 5.55
CA ILE A 220 -11.83 -10.06 6.07
C ILE A 220 -11.96 -11.58 6.06
N ASP A 221 -11.86 -12.17 7.24
CA ASP A 221 -12.07 -13.60 7.46
C ASP A 221 -13.34 -13.80 8.31
N LYS A 222 -14.15 -14.83 8.00
CA LYS A 222 -15.28 -15.25 8.85
C LYS A 222 -14.79 -15.94 10.13
N ASN A 223 -13.54 -16.41 10.15
CA ASN A 223 -12.96 -17.20 11.24
C ASN A 223 -12.05 -16.36 12.16
N LEU A 224 -11.94 -15.05 11.91
CA LEU A 224 -11.29 -14.06 12.77
C LEU A 224 -12.36 -13.21 13.46
#